data_AF-A0A961AX55-F1
#
_entry.id   AF-A0A961AX55-F1
#
_cell.length_a   1.000
_cell.length_b   1.000
_cell.length_c   1.000
_cell.angle_alpha   90.00
_cell.angle_beta   90.00
_cell.angle_gamma   90.00
#
_symmetry.space_group_name_H-M   'P 1'
#
loop_
_entity.id
_entity.type
_entity.pdbx_description
1 polymer ?
#
loop_
_entity_poly.entity_id
_entity_poly.type
_entity_poly.pdbx_seq_one_letter_code
_entity_poly.pdbx_strand_id
1 'polypeptide(L)'
;MKPNAKPSQAARRHQRGMSLMDLLLAAGGLFLAYTITTGVRNHLNGNWNEQRLKEVAARMITTTRYAEQAGVHLVDPGDLQGTIDRIAEGETAKSGPFTGQFYGVRDLDEKGRERVRNYLRIEQGRLALAADGESFWE
;
A
#
# COMPACT_ATOMS: atom_id res chain seq x y z
N MET A 1 6.72 -22.89 -64.07
CA MET A 1 5.84 -23.07 -62.90
C MET A 1 6.56 -22.56 -61.66
N LYS A 2 5.96 -21.60 -60.94
CA LYS A 2 6.29 -21.21 -59.55
C LYS A 2 5.56 -22.19 -58.60
N PRO A 3 6.03 -22.42 -57.36
CA PRO A 3 5.74 -21.46 -56.31
C PRO A 3 6.93 -21.06 -55.42
N ASN A 4 6.99 -19.74 -55.18
CA ASN A 4 7.66 -19.10 -54.06
C ASN A 4 7.00 -19.55 -52.74
N ALA A 5 7.77 -20.03 -51.77
CA ALA A 5 7.31 -20.21 -50.40
C ALA A 5 8.01 -19.21 -49.47
N LYS A 6 7.25 -18.20 -49.00
CA LYS A 6 7.35 -17.64 -47.64
C LYS A 6 6.05 -18.05 -46.92
N PRO A 7 5.94 -18.05 -45.57
CA PRO A 7 6.91 -17.75 -44.50
C PRO A 7 6.94 -18.82 -43.38
N SER A 8 8.00 -18.90 -42.56
CA SER A 8 7.85 -19.48 -41.20
C SER A 8 7.79 -18.33 -40.18
N GLN A 9 6.56 -17.94 -39.84
CA GLN A 9 6.25 -16.97 -38.77
C GLN A 9 6.49 -17.54 -37.35
N ALA A 10 7.20 -18.65 -37.21
CA ALA A 10 7.35 -19.35 -35.93
C ALA A 10 8.46 -18.79 -35.02
N ALA A 11 9.30 -17.87 -35.51
CA ALA A 11 10.43 -17.34 -34.75
C ALA A 11 10.27 -15.89 -34.27
N ARG A 12 9.06 -15.31 -34.36
CA ARG A 12 8.72 -14.11 -33.58
C ARG A 12 8.08 -14.54 -32.27
N ARG A 13 8.83 -15.29 -31.46
CA ARG A 13 8.55 -15.36 -30.02
C ARG A 13 8.66 -13.93 -29.52
N HIS A 14 7.51 -13.34 -29.27
CA HIS A 14 7.30 -12.10 -28.56
C HIS A 14 8.30 -11.97 -27.40
N GLN A 15 9.41 -11.26 -27.62
CA GLN A 15 9.98 -10.41 -26.59
C GLN A 15 8.97 -9.29 -26.36
N ARG A 16 7.86 -9.60 -25.67
CA ARG A 16 7.09 -8.56 -24.99
C ARG A 16 7.97 -8.18 -23.82
N GLY A 17 8.75 -7.11 -23.99
CA GLY A 17 9.35 -6.44 -22.84
C GLY A 17 8.24 -6.25 -21.82
N MET A 18 8.46 -6.74 -20.60
CA MET A 18 7.51 -6.56 -19.52
C MET A 18 7.33 -5.05 -19.37
N SER A 19 6.10 -4.57 -19.54
CA SER A 19 5.82 -3.15 -19.40
C SER A 19 6.29 -2.71 -18.02
N LEU A 20 6.86 -1.51 -17.89
CA LEU A 20 7.21 -0.97 -16.57
C LEU A 20 5.99 -0.99 -15.63
N MET A 21 4.78 -0.84 -16.17
CA MET A 21 3.54 -1.00 -15.42
C MET A 21 3.29 -2.42 -14.94
N ASP A 22 3.57 -3.45 -15.76
CA ASP A 22 3.45 -4.85 -15.34
C ASP A 22 4.50 -5.19 -14.27
N LEU A 23 5.70 -4.60 -14.35
CA LEU A 23 6.73 -4.77 -13.33
C LEU A 23 6.33 -4.09 -12.01
N LEU A 24 5.77 -2.87 -12.06
CA LEU A 24 5.28 -2.16 -10.89
C LEU A 24 4.06 -2.87 -10.27
N LEU A 25 3.18 -3.43 -11.08
CA LEU A 25 2.05 -4.26 -10.64
C LEU A 25 2.51 -5.56 -9.98
N ALA A 26 3.45 -6.27 -10.60
CA ALA A 26 3.99 -7.52 -10.06
C ALA A 26 4.79 -7.27 -8.77
N ALA A 27 5.62 -6.23 -8.73
CA ALA A 27 6.37 -5.83 -7.55
C ALA A 27 5.43 -5.35 -6.42
N GLY A 28 4.38 -4.58 -6.76
CA GLY A 28 3.34 -4.15 -5.83
C GLY A 28 2.54 -5.33 -5.26
N GLY A 29 2.18 -6.30 -6.10
CA GLY A 29 1.51 -7.54 -5.69
C GLY A 29 2.38 -8.42 -4.77
N LEU A 30 3.67 -8.57 -5.09
CA LEU A 30 4.64 -9.29 -4.25
C LEU A 30 4.90 -8.60 -2.91
N PHE A 31 4.95 -7.26 -2.89
CA PHE A 31 5.07 -6.48 -1.65
C PHE A 31 3.83 -6.61 -0.76
N LEU A 32 2.64 -6.66 -1.35
CA LEU A 32 1.38 -6.90 -0.63
C LEU A 32 1.30 -8.32 -0.05
N ALA A 33 1.78 -9.34 -0.79
CA ALA A 33 1.89 -10.70 -0.26
C ALA A 33 2.88 -10.79 0.92
N TYR A 34 3.99 -10.05 0.87
CA TYR A 34 4.98 -9.99 1.94
C TYR A 34 4.48 -9.25 3.20
N THR A 35 3.61 -8.26 3.03
CA THR A 35 3.11 -7.47 4.18
C THR A 35 2.09 -8.22 5.04
N ILE A 36 1.45 -9.28 4.52
CA ILE A 36 0.48 -10.13 5.26
C ILE A 36 1.14 -11.00 6.33
N THR A 37 2.44 -11.31 6.24
CA THR A 37 3.07 -12.36 7.06
C THR A 37 3.90 -11.85 8.25
N THR A 38 4.08 -10.54 8.42
CA THR A 38 4.90 -10.01 9.54
C THR A 38 4.03 -9.48 10.67
N GLY A 39 3.29 -10.39 11.31
CA GLY A 39 2.76 -10.17 12.65
C GLY A 39 3.84 -10.43 13.68
N VAL A 40 4.26 -9.40 14.43
CA VAL A 40 4.91 -9.59 15.75
C VAL A 40 4.52 -8.43 16.65
N ARG A 41 3.30 -8.54 17.19
CA ARG A 41 3.00 -7.97 18.51
C ARG A 41 4.11 -8.47 19.45
N ASN A 42 4.70 -7.61 20.27
CA ASN A 42 5.60 -8.12 21.31
C ASN A 42 4.72 -8.88 22.33
N HIS A 43 4.54 -10.18 22.10
CA HIS A 43 3.60 -11.03 22.84
C HIS A 43 3.93 -11.13 24.33
N LEU A 44 5.12 -10.69 24.73
CA LEU A 44 5.57 -10.65 26.12
C LEU A 44 4.95 -9.47 26.90
N ASN A 45 4.79 -8.29 26.31
CA ASN A 45 4.37 -7.07 27.02
C ASN A 45 3.17 -6.33 26.40
N GLY A 46 2.69 -6.74 25.22
CA GLY A 46 1.56 -6.09 24.54
C GLY A 46 1.83 -4.66 24.03
N ASN A 47 3.06 -4.17 24.14
CA ASN A 47 3.44 -2.82 23.71
C ASN A 47 3.90 -2.81 22.25
N TRP A 48 3.37 -1.86 21.49
CA TRP A 48 3.89 -1.48 20.18
C TRP A 48 5.31 -0.92 20.31
N ASN A 49 6.23 -1.50 19.55
CA ASN A 49 7.57 -0.94 19.37
C ASN A 49 7.46 0.34 18.53
N GLU A 50 8.12 1.41 18.95
CA GLU A 50 8.12 2.70 18.25
C GLU A 50 8.61 2.57 16.80
N GLN A 51 9.63 1.75 16.56
CA GLN A 51 10.12 1.51 15.20
C GLN A 51 9.03 0.89 14.31
N ARG A 52 8.21 0.00 14.87
CA ARG A 52 7.09 -0.60 14.14
C ARG A 52 5.98 0.41 13.86
N LEU A 53 5.68 1.32 14.78
CA LEU A 53 4.69 2.37 14.55
C LEU A 53 5.12 3.29 13.40
N LYS A 54 6.41 3.64 13.33
CA LYS A 54 6.98 4.41 12.20
C LYS A 54 6.89 3.64 10.87
N GLU A 55 7.20 2.35 10.87
CA GLU A 55 7.04 1.48 9.69
C GLU A 55 5.58 1.39 9.23
N VAL A 56 4.65 1.26 10.17
CA VAL A 56 3.22 1.20 9.89
C VAL A 56 2.72 2.54 9.35
N ALA A 57 3.14 3.67 9.93
CA ALA A 57 2.84 5.00 9.41
C ALA A 57 3.32 5.18 7.96
N ALA A 58 4.57 4.80 7.67
CA ALA A 58 5.11 4.82 6.30
C ALA A 58 4.33 3.91 5.34
N ARG A 59 3.90 2.74 5.83
CA ARG A 59 3.05 1.81 5.06
C ARG A 59 1.69 2.43 4.76
N MET A 60 1.04 3.09 5.72
CA MET A 60 -0.24 3.78 5.52
C MET A 60 -0.14 4.88 4.45
N ILE A 61 0.93 5.67 4.47
CA ILE A 61 1.19 6.70 3.43
C ILE A 61 1.35 6.05 2.06
N THR A 62 2.03 4.92 2.00
CA THR A 62 2.25 4.20 0.73
C THR A 62 0.94 3.59 0.23
N THR A 63 0.17 2.93 1.11
CA THR A 63 -1.14 2.33 0.79
C THR A 63 -2.13 3.38 0.29
N THR A 64 -2.21 4.54 0.94
CA THR A 64 -3.12 5.63 0.52
C THR A 64 -2.77 6.16 -0.88
N ARG A 65 -1.49 6.32 -1.20
CA ARG A 65 -1.07 6.73 -2.56
C ARG A 65 -1.46 5.72 -3.63
N TYR A 66 -1.33 4.42 -3.35
CA TYR A 66 -1.76 3.38 -4.29
C TYR A 66 -3.28 3.26 -4.39
N ALA A 67 -3.98 3.45 -3.27
CA ALA A 67 -5.43 3.51 -3.25
C ALA A 67 -5.93 4.66 -4.14
N GLU A 68 -5.33 5.85 -4.04
CA GLU A 68 -5.66 7.00 -4.90
C GLU A 68 -5.45 6.69 -6.38
N GLN A 69 -4.36 6.01 -6.74
CA GLN A 69 -4.11 5.56 -8.12
C GLN A 69 -5.15 4.56 -8.63
N ALA A 70 -5.76 3.80 -7.71
CA ALA A 70 -6.84 2.87 -8.00
C ALA A 70 -8.24 3.49 -7.91
N GLY A 71 -8.33 4.81 -7.64
CA GLY A 71 -9.61 5.52 -7.48
C GLY A 71 -10.30 5.26 -6.13
N VAL A 72 -9.56 4.77 -5.14
CA VAL A 72 -10.03 4.54 -3.77
C VAL A 72 -9.52 5.66 -2.86
N HIS A 73 -10.45 6.42 -2.27
CA HIS A 73 -10.12 7.60 -1.46
C HIS A 73 -10.23 7.27 0.04
N LEU A 74 -9.07 6.92 0.62
CA LEU A 74 -8.99 6.54 2.04
C LEU A 74 -8.73 7.72 3.00
N VAL A 75 -8.23 8.86 2.49
CA VAL A 75 -7.86 10.02 3.31
C VAL A 75 -9.03 10.99 3.41
N ASP A 76 -9.39 11.36 4.63
CA ASP A 76 -10.32 12.43 4.94
C ASP A 76 -9.56 13.65 5.48
N PRO A 77 -9.47 14.77 4.73
CA PRO A 77 -8.62 15.89 5.10
C PRO A 77 -8.93 16.55 6.45
N GLY A 78 -10.16 16.39 6.96
CA GLY A 78 -10.59 16.97 8.23
C GLY A 78 -10.45 16.04 9.43
N ASP A 79 -10.18 14.76 9.21
CA ASP A 79 -10.21 13.74 10.25
C ASP A 79 -9.06 12.73 10.09
N LEU A 80 -7.96 12.99 10.81
CA LEU A 80 -6.82 12.09 10.85
C LEU A 80 -7.16 10.75 11.51
N GLN A 81 -7.96 10.74 12.57
CA GLN A 81 -8.27 9.51 13.29
C GLN A 81 -9.18 8.62 12.45
N GLY A 82 -10.25 9.19 11.89
CA GLY A 82 -11.12 8.48 10.94
C GLY A 82 -10.37 8.03 9.69
N THR A 83 -9.37 8.78 9.22
CA THR A 83 -8.47 8.33 8.14
C THR A 83 -7.68 7.09 8.55
N ILE A 84 -7.07 7.09 9.74
CA ILE A 84 -6.31 5.95 10.26
C ILE A 84 -7.21 4.71 10.39
N ASP A 85 -8.42 4.89 10.92
CA ASP A 85 -9.40 3.81 11.06
C ASP A 85 -9.85 3.26 9.70
N ARG A 86 -10.14 4.14 8.74
CA ARG A 86 -10.51 3.74 7.38
C ARG A 86 -9.38 3.01 6.67
N ILE A 87 -8.13 3.43 6.85
CA ILE A 87 -6.99 2.70 6.29
C ILE A 87 -6.81 1.35 7.00
N ALA A 88 -7.06 1.26 8.30
CA ALA A 88 -6.96 0.01 9.05
C ALA A 88 -8.03 -1.01 8.63
N GLU A 89 -9.26 -0.55 8.39
CA GLU A 89 -10.35 -1.35 7.84
C GLU A 89 -10.10 -1.71 6.36
N GLY A 90 -9.62 -0.72 5.61
CA GLY A 90 -9.32 -0.77 4.19
C GLY A 90 -10.57 -0.76 3.29
N GLU A 91 -10.34 -0.51 2.00
CA GLU A 91 -11.38 -0.55 0.99
C GLU A 91 -10.91 -1.30 -0.26
N THR A 92 -11.84 -1.96 -0.93
CA THR A 92 -11.58 -2.65 -2.19
C THR A 92 -11.93 -1.75 -3.37
N ALA A 93 -11.04 -1.65 -4.35
CA ALA A 93 -11.30 -0.93 -5.58
C ALA A 93 -12.49 -1.54 -6.33
N LYS A 94 -13.48 -0.70 -6.65
CA LYS A 94 -14.76 -1.13 -7.25
C LYS A 94 -14.78 -1.02 -8.78
N SER A 95 -13.80 -0.34 -9.37
CA SER A 95 -13.78 -0.04 -10.80
C SER A 95 -12.36 0.17 -11.33
N GLY A 96 -12.20 0.08 -12.66
CA GLY A 96 -10.93 0.32 -13.34
C GLY A 96 -10.01 -0.91 -13.33
N PRO A 97 -8.74 -0.74 -13.74
CA PRO A 97 -7.80 -1.85 -13.91
C PRO A 97 -7.41 -2.57 -12.60
N PHE A 98 -7.74 -1.97 -11.45
CA PHE A 98 -7.46 -2.52 -10.13
C PHE A 98 -8.69 -3.10 -9.42
N THR A 99 -9.81 -3.29 -10.13
CA THR A 99 -11.07 -3.79 -9.54
C THR A 99 -10.83 -5.09 -8.76
N GLY A 100 -11.35 -5.17 -7.53
CA GLY A 100 -11.18 -6.31 -6.63
C GLY A 100 -9.93 -6.26 -5.75
N GLN A 101 -9.02 -5.32 -5.98
CA GLN A 101 -7.83 -5.14 -5.15
C GLN A 101 -8.17 -4.43 -3.84
N PHE A 102 -7.72 -4.99 -2.72
CA PHE A 102 -7.88 -4.41 -1.38
C PHE A 102 -6.74 -3.45 -1.04
N TYR A 103 -7.09 -2.30 -0.47
CA TYR A 103 -6.17 -1.28 0.04
C TYR A 103 -6.44 -1.02 1.52
N GLY A 104 -5.56 -1.49 2.39
CA GLY A 104 -5.65 -1.24 3.83
C GLY A 104 -4.46 -1.80 4.60
N VAL A 105 -4.35 -1.45 5.89
CA VAL A 105 -3.29 -1.88 6.80
C VAL A 105 -3.92 -2.53 8.04
N ARG A 106 -4.16 -3.84 7.97
CA ARG A 106 -4.97 -4.58 8.95
C ARG A 106 -4.23 -4.94 10.24
N ASP A 107 -2.95 -4.60 10.34
CA ASP A 107 -2.08 -5.02 11.43
C ASP A 107 -2.26 -4.20 12.72
N LEU A 108 -3.12 -3.18 12.74
CA LEU A 108 -3.28 -2.24 13.86
C LEU A 108 -4.49 -2.57 14.74
N ASP A 109 -4.23 -2.89 16.01
CA ASP A 109 -5.23 -2.85 17.07
C ASP A 109 -5.53 -1.41 17.51
N GLU A 110 -6.58 -1.23 18.32
CA GLU A 110 -7.06 0.09 18.77
C GLU A 110 -5.94 0.97 19.36
N LYS A 111 -5.11 0.40 20.23
CA LYS A 111 -3.97 1.11 20.83
C LYS A 111 -2.89 1.47 19.80
N GLY A 112 -2.67 0.60 18.82
CA GLY A 112 -1.77 0.88 17.71
C GLY A 112 -2.26 2.05 16.87
N ARG A 113 -3.57 2.13 16.59
CA ARG A 113 -4.19 3.23 15.83
C ARG A 113 -4.06 4.57 16.55
N GLU A 114 -4.27 4.59 17.85
CA GLU A 114 -4.08 5.79 18.66
C GLU A 114 -2.62 6.24 18.64
N ARG A 115 -1.68 5.30 18.81
CA ARG A 115 -0.24 5.63 18.88
C ARG A 115 0.38 5.98 17.52
N VAL A 116 -0.09 5.38 16.42
CA VAL A 116 0.44 5.68 15.07
C VAL A 116 0.07 7.09 14.62
N ARG A 117 -1.02 7.65 15.15
CA ARG A 117 -1.43 9.04 14.94
C ARG A 117 -0.29 10.04 15.21
N ASN A 118 0.54 9.77 16.22
CA ASN A 118 1.66 10.65 16.58
C ASN A 118 2.75 10.75 15.49
N TYR A 119 2.75 9.84 14.52
CA TYR A 119 3.72 9.83 13.42
C TYR A 119 3.11 10.29 12.09
N LEU A 120 1.83 10.65 12.08
CA LEU A 120 1.08 10.95 10.88
C LEU A 120 0.45 12.34 10.97
N ARG A 121 0.36 12.99 9.81
CA ARG A 121 -0.40 14.22 9.64
C ARG A 121 -1.05 14.24 8.27
N ILE A 122 -2.05 15.08 8.11
CA ILE A 122 -2.64 15.35 6.80
C ILE A 122 -2.12 16.70 6.33
N GLU A 123 -1.52 16.69 5.15
CA GLU A 123 -1.04 17.90 4.47
C GLU A 123 -1.64 17.95 3.08
N GLN A 124 -2.28 19.06 2.75
CA GLN A 124 -2.86 19.29 1.42
C GLN A 124 -3.78 18.13 0.96
N GLY A 125 -4.54 17.56 1.91
CA GLY A 125 -5.46 16.44 1.67
C GLY A 125 -4.79 15.07 1.50
N ARG A 126 -3.49 14.94 1.81
CA ARG A 126 -2.75 13.69 1.74
C ARG A 126 -2.14 13.32 3.07
N LEU A 127 -2.02 12.01 3.31
CA LEU A 127 -1.32 11.51 4.48
C LEU A 127 0.20 11.67 4.31
N ALA A 128 0.85 12.23 5.31
CA ALA A 128 2.29 12.46 5.37
C ALA A 128 2.84 12.08 6.76
N LEU A 129 4.16 11.90 6.85
CA LEU A 129 4.82 11.74 8.15
C LEU A 129 4.79 13.09 8.88
N ALA A 130 4.54 13.06 10.18
CA ALA A 130 4.87 14.18 11.04
C ALA A 130 6.41 14.37 11.01
N ALA A 131 6.89 15.61 10.84
CA ALA A 131 8.32 15.91 10.72
C ALA A 131 9.08 15.70 12.04
N ASP A 132 8.32 15.49 13.10
CA ASP A 132 8.63 15.52 14.50
C ASP A 132 8.35 14.12 15.07
N GLY A 133 9.30 13.22 14.84
CA GLY A 133 9.51 12.06 15.70
C GLY A 133 10.08 12.43 17.06
N GLU A 134 9.88 13.67 17.53
CA GLU A 134 10.08 14.05 18.93
C GLU A 134 8.87 13.55 19.70
N SER A 135 9.00 12.32 20.14
CA SER A 135 8.29 11.74 21.26
C SER A 135 7.87 12.80 22.30
N PHE A 136 6.57 13.05 22.38
CA PHE A 136 5.94 13.69 23.53
C PHE A 136 6.02 12.71 24.72
N TRP A 137 7.16 12.71 25.41
CA TRP A 137 7.30 12.14 26.75
C TRP A 137 7.12 13.27 27.76
N GLU A 138 5.97 13.34 28.41
CA GLU A 138 5.85 13.80 29.81
C GLU A 138 5.57 12.57 30.69
#